data_AF-B2TF91-F1
#
_entry.id   AF-B2TF91-F1
#
_cell.length_a   1.000
_cell.length_b   1.000
_cell.length_c   1.000
_cell.angle_alpha   90.00
_cell.angle_beta   90.00
_cell.angle_gamma   90.00
#
_symmetry.space_group_name_H-M   'P 1'
#
loop_
_entity.id
_entity.type
_entity.pdbx_description
1 polymer ?
#
loop_
_entity_poly.entity_id
_entity_poly.type
_entity_poly.pdbx_seq_one_letter_code
_entity_poly.pdbx_strand_id
1 'polypeptide(L)'
;MKFRKVFVIGLLGAFLSPLALADVGHASPGHAPVKQDGSYGSVPQTTLPSSAAPVVKPAAQGKTRAEVRQELLQAYKDGLIPTTEADYPPSKRTIERNKALFAETERYLE
;
A
#
# COMPACT_ATOMS: atom_id res chain seq x y z
N MET A 1 40.23 14.32 3.88
CA MET A 1 39.86 15.05 5.12
C MET A 1 38.37 14.85 5.37
N LYS A 2 38.00 14.49 6.60
CA LYS A 2 36.64 14.18 7.08
C LYS A 2 35.88 15.48 7.35
N PHE A 3 34.62 15.59 6.91
CA PHE A 3 33.69 16.56 7.48
C PHE A 3 32.50 15.82 8.07
N ARG A 4 32.55 15.64 9.40
CA ARG A 4 31.45 15.14 10.21
C ARG A 4 30.50 16.30 10.45
N LYS A 5 29.29 16.27 9.89
CA LYS A 5 28.22 17.18 10.29
C LYS A 5 27.32 16.45 11.27
N VAL A 6 27.60 16.69 12.55
CA VAL A 6 26.72 16.38 13.67
C VAL A 6 25.70 17.51 13.72
N PHE A 7 24.43 17.22 13.45
CA PHE A 7 23.34 18.14 13.70
C PHE A 7 22.42 17.47 14.73
N VAL A 8 22.62 17.83 15.99
CA VAL A 8 21.72 17.50 17.10
C VAL A 8 21.25 18.82 17.70
N ILE A 9 20.01 19.17 17.39
CA ILE A 9 19.13 20.13 18.08
C ILE A 9 17.73 19.58 17.76
N GLY A 10 16.82 19.23 18.65
CA GLY A 10 16.64 19.60 20.05
C GLY A 10 15.15 19.94 20.22
N LEU A 11 14.42 19.07 20.90
CA LEU A 11 13.17 19.29 21.65
C LEU A 11 11.86 19.76 20.95
N LEU A 12 10.85 18.90 21.18
CA LEU A 12 9.52 19.22 21.72
C LEU A 12 8.46 19.88 20.84
N GLY A 13 7.49 19.05 20.47
CA GLY A 13 6.15 19.46 20.10
C GLY A 13 5.21 18.28 20.28
N ALA A 14 4.87 17.96 21.55
CA ALA A 14 3.81 17.02 21.87
C ALA A 14 2.46 17.63 21.46
N PHE A 15 1.96 17.29 20.28
CA PHE A 15 0.55 17.47 19.96
C PHE A 15 -0.18 16.17 20.25
N LEU A 16 -0.61 16.04 21.50
CA LEU A 16 -1.64 15.10 21.90
C LEU A 16 -2.98 15.66 21.37
N SER A 17 -3.57 15.01 20.37
CA SER A 17 -4.95 15.26 19.98
C SER A 17 -5.59 13.92 19.62
N PRO A 18 -6.38 13.33 20.55
CA PRO A 18 -7.26 12.22 20.20
C PRO A 18 -8.47 12.83 19.48
N LEU A 19 -8.40 12.91 18.15
CA LEU A 19 -9.60 13.07 17.35
C LEU A 19 -10.37 11.75 17.44
N ALA A 20 -11.41 11.75 18.28
CA ALA A 20 -12.44 10.74 18.30
C ALA A 20 -13.08 10.66 16.90
N LEU A 21 -12.67 9.68 16.11
CA LEU A 21 -13.39 9.34 14.89
C LEU A 21 -14.68 8.67 15.35
N ALA A 22 -15.79 9.40 15.22
CA ALA A 22 -17.11 8.84 15.38
C ALA A 22 -17.20 7.54 14.58
N ASP A 23 -17.66 6.51 15.27
CA ASP A 23 -18.09 5.23 14.72
C ASP A 23 -19.15 5.49 13.63
N VAL A 24 -18.70 5.61 12.38
CA VAL A 24 -19.59 5.42 11.24
C VAL A 24 -19.62 3.93 11.01
N GLY A 25 -20.53 3.28 11.74
CA GLY A 25 -21.03 1.97 11.37
C GLY A 25 -21.67 2.07 9.99
N HIS A 26 -20.87 1.90 8.94
CA HIS A 26 -21.41 1.43 7.67
C HIS A 26 -21.79 -0.03 7.89
N ALA A 27 -23.00 -0.22 8.38
CA ALA A 27 -23.71 -1.46 8.16
C ALA A 27 -23.69 -1.68 6.65
N SER A 28 -22.78 -2.54 6.17
CA SER A 28 -22.91 -3.13 4.84
C SER A 28 -24.35 -3.58 4.73
N PRO A 29 -25.11 -3.14 3.71
CA PRO A 29 -26.42 -3.73 3.48
C PRO A 29 -26.15 -5.22 3.36
N GLY A 30 -26.72 -5.98 4.30
CA GLY A 30 -26.65 -7.42 4.27
C GLY A 30 -27.04 -7.83 2.86
N HIS A 31 -26.15 -8.54 2.19
CA HIS A 31 -26.54 -9.27 0.99
C HIS A 31 -27.62 -10.24 1.48
N ALA A 32 -28.88 -9.82 1.34
CA ALA A 32 -30.00 -10.71 1.48
C ALA A 32 -29.69 -11.92 0.58
N PRO A 33 -29.94 -13.16 1.04
CA PRO A 33 -29.78 -14.30 0.16
C PRO A 33 -30.69 -14.06 -1.03
N VAL A 34 -30.10 -13.75 -2.18
CA VAL A 34 -30.78 -13.86 -3.46
C VAL A 34 -31.29 -15.29 -3.49
N LYS A 35 -32.60 -15.47 -3.38
CA LYS A 35 -33.22 -16.72 -3.78
C LYS A 35 -33.00 -16.79 -5.28
N GLN A 36 -31.98 -17.53 -5.69
CA GLN A 36 -31.79 -17.93 -7.08
C GLN A 36 -32.94 -18.88 -7.43
N ASP A 37 -34.14 -18.35 -7.64
CA ASP A 37 -35.06 -18.97 -8.58
C ASP A 37 -34.52 -18.56 -9.96
N GLY A 38 -34.11 -19.57 -10.70
CA GLY A 38 -33.17 -19.40 -11.79
C GLY A 38 -32.63 -20.77 -12.08
N SER A 39 -33.47 -21.58 -12.71
CA SER A 39 -33.18 -22.91 -13.23
C SER A 39 -32.03 -22.80 -14.23
N TYR A 40 -30.80 -22.80 -13.71
CA TYR A 40 -29.59 -23.10 -14.47
C TYR A 40 -29.27 -24.56 -14.19
N GLY A 41 -29.17 -25.34 -15.26
CA GLY A 41 -29.14 -26.80 -15.25
C GLY A 41 -28.31 -27.41 -14.12
N SER A 42 -28.90 -28.43 -13.50
CA SER A 42 -28.35 -29.22 -12.41
C SER A 42 -26.95 -29.76 -12.75
N VAL A 43 -25.93 -29.05 -12.29
CA VAL A 43 -24.60 -29.62 -12.09
C VAL A 43 -24.63 -30.49 -10.82
N PRO A 44 -24.21 -31.76 -10.87
CA PRO A 44 -24.21 -32.61 -9.69
C PRO A 44 -23.24 -32.03 -8.64
N GLN A 45 -23.79 -31.71 -7.47
CA GLN A 45 -23.05 -31.20 -6.33
C GLN A 45 -22.25 -32.35 -5.71
N THR A 46 -20.96 -32.44 -6.06
CA THR A 46 -20.02 -33.29 -5.33
C THR A 46 -19.92 -32.74 -3.91
N THR A 47 -20.50 -33.45 -2.95
CA THR A 47 -20.37 -33.15 -1.52
C THR A 47 -18.92 -33.37 -1.11
N LEU A 48 -18.12 -32.30 -1.13
CA LEU A 48 -16.78 -32.30 -0.55
C LEU A 48 -16.89 -32.33 0.98
N PRO A 49 -16.03 -33.10 1.66
CA PRO A 49 -15.99 -33.10 3.12
C PRO A 49 -15.69 -31.69 3.64
N SER A 50 -16.44 -31.27 4.66
CA SER A 50 -16.24 -30.01 5.39
C SER A 50 -14.81 -29.97 5.93
N SER A 51 -13.94 -29.26 5.20
CA SER A 51 -12.58 -28.98 5.64
C SER A 51 -12.67 -28.00 6.80
N ALA A 52 -12.12 -28.36 7.95
CA ALA A 52 -11.97 -27.46 9.09
C ALA A 52 -11.34 -26.15 8.59
N ALA A 53 -12.05 -25.04 8.79
CA ALA A 53 -11.61 -23.74 8.31
C ALA A 53 -10.20 -23.44 8.83
N PRO A 54 -9.26 -22.97 7.98
CA PRO A 54 -7.94 -22.61 8.45
C PRO A 54 -8.08 -21.47 9.47
N VAL A 55 -7.48 -21.65 10.64
CA VAL A 55 -7.36 -20.59 11.65
C VAL A 55 -6.54 -19.47 11.04
N VAL A 56 -7.21 -18.40 10.62
CA VAL A 56 -6.57 -17.19 10.08
C VAL A 56 -5.80 -16.54 11.23
N LYS A 57 -4.47 -16.61 11.16
CA LYS A 57 -3.60 -15.86 12.09
C LYS A 57 -3.94 -14.37 11.94
N PRO A 58 -3.98 -13.59 13.03
CA PRO A 58 -4.16 -12.14 12.93
C PRO A 58 -3.15 -11.58 11.94
N ALA A 59 -3.63 -10.89 10.92
CA ALA A 59 -2.75 -10.24 9.96
C ALA A 59 -1.83 -9.30 10.75
N ALA A 60 -0.52 -9.37 10.51
CA ALA A 60 0.40 -8.35 10.99
C ALA A 60 -0.16 -6.98 10.59
N GLN A 61 -0.05 -5.99 11.48
CA GLN A 61 -0.49 -4.64 11.17
C GLN A 61 0.18 -4.19 9.86
N GLY A 62 -0.63 -3.91 8.85
CA GLY A 62 -0.13 -3.46 7.55
C GLY A 62 0.55 -2.09 7.66
N LYS A 63 1.35 -1.75 6.64
CA LYS A 63 1.99 -0.43 6.56
C LYS A 63 0.95 0.68 6.67
N THR A 64 1.26 1.72 7.43
CA THR A 64 0.40 2.91 7.48
C THR A 64 0.47 3.65 6.15
N ARG A 65 -0.56 4.45 5.82
CA ARG A 65 -0.54 5.30 4.61
C ARG A 65 0.62 6.29 4.59
N ALA A 66 1.14 6.68 5.74
CA ALA A 66 2.31 7.55 5.84
C ALA A 66 3.59 6.79 5.43
N GLU A 67 3.77 5.58 5.95
CA GLU A 67 4.90 4.71 5.58
C GLU A 67 4.91 4.39 4.09
N VAL A 68 3.76 4.05 3.51
CA VAL A 68 3.65 3.77 2.07
C VAL A 68 4.07 4.99 1.24
N ARG A 69 3.67 6.20 1.65
CA ARG A 69 4.09 7.42 0.95
C ARG A 69 5.59 7.67 1.05
N GLN A 70 6.20 7.40 2.21
CA GLN A 70 7.65 7.52 2.39
C GLN A 70 8.40 6.53 1.49
N GLU A 71 7.94 5.29 1.41
CA GLU A 71 8.52 4.26 0.56
C GLU A 71 8.37 4.60 -0.93
N LEU A 72 7.21 5.11 -1.36
CA LEU A 72 7.01 5.56 -2.74
C LEU A 72 7.95 6.71 -3.09
N LEU A 73 8.11 7.70 -2.21
CA LEU A 73 9.07 8.79 -2.42
C LEU A 73 10.51 8.27 -2.55
N GLN A 74 10.87 7.26 -1.75
CA GLN A 74 12.17 6.61 -1.85
C GLN A 74 12.31 5.87 -3.20
N ALA A 75 11.28 5.15 -3.65
CA ALA A 75 11.29 4.46 -4.93
C ALA A 75 11.41 5.42 -6.13
N TYR A 76 10.83 6.63 -6.06
CA TYR A 76 11.06 7.69 -7.05
C TYR A 76 12.53 8.13 -7.09
N LYS A 77 13.12 8.39 -5.92
CA LYS A 77 14.55 8.75 -5.80
C LYS A 77 15.46 7.65 -6.32
N ASP A 78 15.08 6.40 -6.09
CA ASP A 78 15.83 5.22 -6.55
C ASP A 78 15.55 4.86 -8.01
N GLY A 79 14.64 5.57 -8.70
CA GLY A 79 14.30 5.35 -10.11
C GLY A 79 13.56 4.04 -10.38
N LEU A 80 13.00 3.40 -9.35
CA LEU A 80 12.39 2.07 -9.43
C LEU A 80 10.94 2.07 -9.93
N ILE A 81 10.33 3.25 -10.05
CA ILE A 81 8.96 3.37 -10.57
C ILE A 81 8.99 3.17 -12.09
N PRO A 82 8.34 2.12 -12.63
CA PRO A 82 8.30 1.89 -14.07
C PRO A 82 7.46 2.96 -14.76
N THR A 83 7.82 3.29 -15.99
CA THR A 83 7.14 4.35 -16.76
C THR A 83 5.97 3.84 -17.58
N THR A 84 5.92 2.52 -17.80
CA THR A 84 4.86 1.81 -18.50
C THR A 84 4.56 0.51 -17.75
N GLU A 85 3.36 -0.05 -17.94
CA GLU A 85 2.94 -1.28 -17.25
C GLU A 85 3.77 -2.51 -17.63
N ALA A 86 4.36 -2.51 -18.83
CA ALA A 86 5.16 -3.62 -19.34
C ALA A 86 6.64 -3.60 -18.90
N ASP A 87 7.14 -2.51 -18.32
CA ASP A 87 8.54 -2.35 -17.91
C ASP A 87 8.76 -2.77 -16.45
N TYR A 88 8.16 -3.89 -16.04
CA TYR A 88 8.33 -4.43 -14.68
C TYR A 88 8.99 -5.83 -14.70
N PRO A 89 10.11 -6.02 -13.99
CA PRO A 89 10.88 -5.00 -13.26
C PRO A 89 11.60 -4.03 -14.22
N PRO A 90 11.80 -2.75 -13.84
CA PRO A 90 12.38 -1.76 -14.74
C PRO A 90 13.81 -2.11 -15.10
N SER A 91 14.17 -1.88 -16.38
CA SER A 91 15.54 -2.06 -16.83
C SER A 91 16.51 -1.10 -16.14
N LYS A 92 17.80 -1.45 -16.08
CA LYS A 92 18.84 -0.55 -15.56
C LYS A 92 18.84 0.81 -16.25
N ARG A 93 18.64 0.82 -17.57
CA ARG A 93 18.56 2.04 -18.37
C ARG A 93 17.37 2.89 -17.96
N THR A 94 16.20 2.28 -17.71
CA THR A 94 15.02 3.00 -17.20
C THR A 94 15.30 3.60 -15.84
N ILE A 95 15.91 2.84 -14.93
CA ILE A 95 16.28 3.32 -13.59
C ILE A 95 17.19 4.55 -13.66
N GLU A 96 18.27 4.48 -14.46
CA GLU A 96 19.21 5.60 -14.64
C GLU A 96 18.52 6.85 -15.20
N ARG A 97 17.68 6.67 -16.22
CA ARG A 97 16.89 7.75 -16.82
C ARG A 97 15.96 8.40 -15.79
N ASN A 98 15.23 7.59 -15.02
CA ASN A 98 14.27 8.08 -14.03
C ASN A 98 14.96 8.86 -12.90
N LYS A 99 16.15 8.40 -12.45
CA LYS A 99 16.98 9.14 -11.50
C LYS A 99 17.40 10.51 -12.03
N ALA A 100 17.82 10.59 -13.30
CA ALA A 100 18.21 11.85 -13.92
C ALA A 100 17.03 12.83 -14.00
N LEU A 101 15.85 12.35 -14.40
CA LEU A 101 14.63 13.17 -14.46
C LEU A 101 14.22 13.67 -13.08
N PHE A 102 14.30 12.82 -12.05
CA PHE A 102 14.02 13.22 -10.68
C PHE A 102 15.00 14.32 -10.22
N ALA A 103 16.31 14.14 -10.45
CA ALA A 103 17.32 15.13 -10.09
C ALA A 103 17.14 16.48 -10.82
N GLU A 104 16.75 16.44 -12.09
CA GLU A 104 16.40 17.65 -12.85
C GLU A 104 15.17 18.35 -12.27
N THR A 105 14.15 17.58 -11.89
CA THR A 105 12.93 18.12 -11.29
C THR A 105 13.24 18.85 -9.98
N GLU A 106 14.07 18.26 -9.11
CA GLU A 106 14.51 18.90 -7.87
C GLU A 106 15.28 20.20 -8.13
N ARG A 107 16.14 20.22 -9.16
CA ARG A 107 16.89 21.43 -9.54
C ARG A 107 16.01 22.60 -9.97
N TYR A 108 14.83 22.36 -10.53
CA TYR A 108 13.88 23.42 -10.89
C TYR A 108 13.06 23.94 -9.70
N LEU A 109 13.03 23.20 -8.59
CA LEU A 109 12.28 23.56 -7.39
C LEU A 109 13.14 24.35 -6.38
N GLU A 110 14.45 24.45 -6.61
CA GLU A 110 15.41 25.28 -5.87
C GLU A 110 15.47 26.72 -6.41
#